data_AF-A0A5M5BRH6-F1
#
_entry.id   AF-A0A5M5BRH6-F1
#
_cell.length_a   1.000
_cell.length_b   1.000
_cell.length_c   1.000
_cell.angle_alpha   90.00
_cell.angle_beta   90.00
_cell.angle_gamma   90.00
#
_symmetry.space_group_name_H-M   'P 1'
#
loop_
_entity.id
_entity.type
_entity.pdbx_description
1 polymer ?
#
loop_
_entity_poly.entity_id
_entity_poly.type
_entity_poly.pdbx_seq_one_letter_code
_entity_poly.pdbx_strand_id
1 'polypeptide(L)'
;PEILEEKIDTTLHYYSDLSYFFGPGADSVQIDKIQYPDRKVVERCAMIRDFGDKTKEVLDIWSRIKGDNLGVGITILIFVVVALMSGWMIYKKWQRYNRQKQQRRRSRRKKVRRN
;
A
#
# COMPACT_ATOMS: atom_id res chain seq x y z
N PRO A 1 19.29 1.20 -35.92
CA PRO A 1 20.59 0.58 -35.56
C PRO A 1 21.29 1.26 -34.37
N GLU A 2 21.11 2.58 -34.19
CA GLU A 2 21.74 3.37 -33.13
C GLU A 2 21.50 2.85 -31.69
N ILE A 3 20.27 2.44 -31.37
CA ILE A 3 19.90 1.97 -30.02
C ILE A 3 20.55 0.61 -29.70
N LEU A 4 20.67 -0.28 -30.68
CA LEU A 4 21.25 -1.60 -30.46
C LEU A 4 22.75 -1.47 -30.15
N GLU A 5 23.46 -0.64 -30.92
CA GLU A 5 24.89 -0.38 -30.74
C GLU A 5 25.20 0.28 -29.39
N GLU A 6 24.36 1.22 -28.93
CA GLU A 6 24.54 1.90 -27.64
C GLU A 6 24.30 0.97 -26.43
N LYS A 7 23.40 -0.01 -26.56
CA LYS A 7 22.99 -0.88 -25.45
C LYS A 7 23.74 -2.21 -25.39
N ILE A 8 24.62 -2.49 -26.34
CA ILE A 8 25.50 -3.65 -26.27
C ILE A 8 26.46 -3.49 -25.10
N ASP A 9 26.48 -4.50 -24.24
CA ASP A 9 27.38 -4.58 -23.10
C ASP A 9 28.19 -5.87 -23.18
N THR A 10 29.45 -5.73 -23.62
CA THR A 10 30.39 -6.86 -23.78
C THR A 10 30.82 -7.49 -22.46
N THR A 11 30.52 -6.86 -21.31
CA THR A 11 30.83 -7.40 -19.98
C THR A 11 29.85 -8.49 -19.55
N LEU A 12 28.71 -8.64 -20.25
CA LEU A 12 27.71 -9.65 -19.95
C LEU A 12 28.12 -11.04 -20.46
N HIS A 13 28.02 -12.07 -19.62
CA HIS A 13 28.34 -13.45 -20.00
C HIS A 13 27.21 -14.18 -20.74
N TYR A 14 26.14 -13.49 -21.09
CA TYR A 14 24.97 -14.09 -21.72
C TYR A 14 24.57 -13.33 -22.97
N TYR A 15 23.90 -14.06 -23.85
CA TYR A 15 23.34 -13.55 -25.09
C TYR A 15 21.81 -13.64 -25.06
N SER A 16 21.18 -12.77 -25.83
CA SER A 16 19.73 -12.68 -26.00
C SER A 16 19.40 -12.63 -27.50
N ASP A 17 18.35 -13.33 -27.90
CA ASP A 17 17.78 -13.26 -29.25
C ASP A 17 16.76 -12.12 -29.30
N LEU A 18 17.14 -11.05 -29.99
CA LEU A 18 16.31 -9.87 -30.24
C LEU A 18 15.90 -9.77 -31.71
N SER A 19 15.97 -10.88 -32.46
CA SER A 19 15.62 -10.91 -33.88
C SER A 19 14.18 -10.46 -34.15
N TYR A 20 13.28 -10.67 -33.18
CA TYR A 20 11.90 -10.24 -33.21
C TYR A 20 11.70 -8.71 -33.17
N PHE A 21 12.72 -7.95 -32.72
CA PHE A 21 12.65 -6.49 -32.58
C PHE A 21 13.61 -5.75 -33.50
N PHE A 22 14.85 -6.23 -33.63
CA PHE A 22 15.91 -5.58 -34.43
C PHE A 22 16.18 -6.28 -35.78
N GLY A 23 15.50 -7.39 -36.07
CA GLY A 23 15.63 -8.14 -37.33
C GLY A 23 16.65 -9.29 -37.26
N PRO A 24 16.80 -10.07 -38.36
CA PRO A 24 17.50 -11.36 -38.35
C PRO A 24 18.97 -11.36 -37.89
N GLY A 25 19.65 -10.21 -37.91
CA GLY A 25 21.05 -10.09 -37.48
C GLY A 25 21.25 -9.87 -35.98
N ALA A 26 20.19 -9.90 -35.18
CA ALA A 26 20.21 -9.66 -33.74
C ALA A 26 19.81 -10.91 -32.94
N ASP A 27 20.21 -12.09 -33.40
CA ASP A 27 19.88 -13.39 -32.78
C ASP A 27 20.77 -13.72 -31.56
N SER A 28 21.95 -13.10 -31.46
CA SER A 28 22.89 -13.34 -30.37
C SER A 28 23.60 -12.05 -29.94
N VAL A 29 22.93 -11.25 -29.10
CA VAL A 29 23.44 -9.95 -28.62
C VAL A 29 23.66 -9.97 -27.11
N GLN A 30 24.78 -9.39 -26.64
CA GLN A 30 25.06 -9.17 -25.22
C GLN A 30 24.39 -7.87 -24.77
N ILE A 31 23.23 -7.97 -24.12
CA ILE A 31 22.38 -6.84 -23.74
C ILE A 31 21.48 -7.23 -22.57
N ASP A 32 21.13 -6.27 -21.71
CA ASP A 32 20.31 -6.52 -20.52
C ASP A 32 18.93 -7.10 -20.86
N LYS A 33 18.67 -8.31 -20.35
CA LYS A 33 17.44 -9.08 -20.52
C LYS A 33 16.23 -8.48 -19.83
N ILE A 34 16.43 -7.59 -18.85
CA ILE A 34 15.32 -6.92 -18.16
C ILE A 34 14.67 -5.91 -19.10
N GLN A 35 15.49 -5.13 -19.82
CA GLN A 35 15.01 -4.13 -20.77
C GLN A 35 14.69 -4.75 -22.14
N TYR A 36 15.52 -5.69 -22.59
CA TYR A 36 15.38 -6.37 -23.88
C TYR A 36 15.30 -7.88 -23.65
N PRO A 37 14.11 -8.40 -23.28
CA PRO A 37 13.92 -9.80 -22.98
C PRO A 37 14.16 -10.68 -24.21
N ASP A 38 14.75 -11.84 -23.97
CA ASP A 38 14.98 -12.85 -25.01
C ASP A 38 13.67 -13.25 -25.71
N ARG A 39 13.73 -13.56 -27.00
CA ARG A 39 12.58 -13.97 -27.82
C ARG A 39 11.73 -15.05 -27.15
N LYS A 40 12.37 -16.05 -26.55
CA LYS A 40 11.70 -17.15 -25.83
C LYS A 40 10.89 -16.69 -24.61
N VAL A 41 11.25 -15.56 -24.00
CA VAL A 41 10.47 -14.95 -22.92
C VAL A 41 9.26 -14.26 -23.51
N VAL A 42 9.45 -13.45 -24.55
CA VAL A 42 8.37 -12.72 -25.22
C VAL A 42 7.31 -13.67 -25.80
N GLU A 43 7.73 -14.78 -26.43
CA GLU A 43 6.83 -15.78 -27.00
C GLU A 43 5.98 -16.52 -25.96
N ARG A 44 6.43 -16.59 -24.70
CA ARG A 44 5.66 -17.19 -23.60
C ARG A 44 4.72 -16.22 -22.91
N CYS A 45 4.95 -14.92 -23.07
CA CYS A 45 4.17 -13.88 -22.43
C CYS A 45 2.97 -13.50 -23.30
N ALA A 46 1.85 -13.18 -22.65
CA ALA A 46 0.72 -12.60 -23.34
C ALA A 46 0.94 -11.09 -23.50
N MET A 47 0.83 -10.60 -24.73
CA MET A 47 0.78 -9.16 -24.98
C MET A 47 -0.62 -8.65 -24.60
N ILE A 48 -0.68 -7.82 -23.56
CA ILE A 48 -1.92 -7.15 -23.18
C ILE A 48 -2.28 -6.16 -24.28
N ARG A 49 -3.41 -6.40 -24.95
CA ARG A 49 -3.98 -5.45 -25.91
C ARG A 49 -5.04 -4.62 -25.19
N ASP A 50 -5.29 -3.42 -25.71
CA ASP A 50 -6.39 -2.60 -25.21
C ASP A 50 -7.71 -3.36 -25.43
N PHE A 51 -8.49 -3.50 -24.36
CA PHE A 51 -9.76 -4.23 -24.35
C PHE A 51 -10.96 -3.33 -24.69
N GLY A 52 -10.75 -2.05 -25.03
CA GLY A 52 -11.81 -1.15 -25.48
C GLY A 52 -13.00 -1.13 -24.51
N ASP A 53 -14.20 -1.50 -25.01
CA ASP A 53 -15.44 -1.50 -24.22
C ASP A 53 -15.44 -2.51 -23.04
N LYS A 54 -14.57 -3.53 -23.08
CA LYS A 54 -14.40 -4.53 -22.01
C LYS A 54 -13.49 -4.06 -20.87
N THR A 55 -12.80 -2.94 -21.03
CA THR A 55 -11.95 -2.35 -19.98
C THR A 55 -12.75 -1.96 -18.74
N LYS A 56 -14.02 -1.58 -18.89
CA LYS A 56 -14.91 -1.24 -17.76
C LYS A 56 -15.20 -2.45 -16.85
N GLU A 57 -15.32 -3.64 -17.42
CA GLU A 57 -15.55 -4.88 -16.66
C GLU A 57 -14.32 -5.26 -15.83
N VAL A 58 -13.11 -5.09 -16.38
CA VAL A 58 -11.86 -5.34 -15.65
C VAL A 58 -11.64 -4.31 -14.54
N LEU A 59 -11.96 -3.04 -14.80
CA LEU A 59 -11.88 -1.97 -13.80
C LEU A 59 -12.88 -2.19 -12.66
N ASP A 60 -14.09 -2.67 -12.94
CA ASP A 60 -15.09 -2.97 -11.91
C ASP A 60 -14.67 -4.15 -11.03
N ILE A 61 -14.13 -5.22 -11.62
CA ILE A 61 -13.56 -6.37 -10.89
C ILE A 61 -12.39 -5.92 -10.02
N TRP A 62 -11.48 -5.11 -10.56
CA TRP A 62 -10.31 -4.62 -9.84
C TRP A 62 -10.69 -3.63 -8.74
N SER A 63 -11.70 -2.79 -8.97
CA SER A 63 -12.31 -1.90 -7.97
C SER A 63 -12.91 -2.73 -6.82
N ARG A 64 -13.57 -3.84 -7.12
CA ARG A 64 -14.08 -4.76 -6.11
C ARG A 64 -12.96 -5.45 -5.31
N ILE A 65 -11.90 -5.89 -5.97
CA ILE A 65 -10.76 -6.58 -5.33
C ILE A 65 -9.88 -5.61 -4.52
N LYS A 66 -9.70 -4.37 -5.00
CA LYS A 66 -8.90 -3.34 -4.31
C LYS A 66 -9.70 -2.40 -3.42
N GLY A 67 -11.03 -2.43 -3.51
CA GLY A 67 -11.96 -1.57 -2.78
C GLY A 67 -12.40 -2.12 -1.42
N ASP A 68 -12.08 -3.37 -1.08
CA ASP A 68 -12.32 -3.93 0.25
C ASP A 68 -11.23 -3.53 1.25
N ASN A 69 -11.03 -2.23 1.40
CA ASN A 69 -10.22 -1.67 2.48
C ASN A 69 -11.11 -1.49 3.71
N LEU A 70 -11.38 -2.57 4.45
CA LEU A 70 -12.29 -2.61 5.60
C LEU A 70 -13.67 -2.03 5.22
N GLY A 71 -14.60 -2.89 4.79
CA GLY A 71 -15.96 -2.47 4.39
C GLY A 71 -16.50 -1.35 5.27
N VAL A 72 -17.06 -0.30 4.66
CA VAL A 72 -17.43 0.98 5.30
C VAL A 72 -18.10 0.82 6.68
N GLY A 73 -18.85 -0.27 6.90
CA GLY A 73 -19.39 -0.62 8.22
C GLY A 73 -18.33 -0.85 9.32
N ILE A 74 -17.23 -1.54 9.02
CA ILE A 74 -16.12 -1.81 9.96
C ILE A 74 -15.38 -0.51 10.29
N THR A 75 -15.09 0.35 9.30
CA THR A 75 -14.41 1.63 9.57
C THR A 75 -15.27 2.55 10.44
N ILE A 76 -16.57 2.66 10.16
CA ILE A 76 -17.52 3.40 11.00
C ILE A 76 -17.55 2.84 12.43
N LEU A 77 -17.60 1.50 12.58
CA LEU A 77 -17.60 0.85 13.89
C LEU A 77 -16.33 1.17 14.69
N ILE A 78 -15.16 1.12 14.05
CA ILE A 78 -13.87 1.45 14.70
C ILE A 78 -13.90 2.90 15.20
N PHE A 79 -14.34 3.86 14.38
CA PHE A 79 -14.43 5.26 14.80
C PHE A 79 -15.37 5.45 15.98
N VAL A 80 -16.54 4.79 15.99
CA VAL A 80 -17.49 4.86 17.09
C VAL A 80 -16.89 4.28 18.38
N VAL A 81 -16.26 3.11 18.32
CA VAL A 81 -15.63 2.47 19.48
C VAL A 81 -14.50 3.34 20.05
N VAL A 82 -13.66 3.90 19.19
CA VAL A 82 -12.57 4.81 19.60
C VAL A 82 -13.10 6.09 20.24
N ALA A 83 -14.17 6.67 19.68
CA ALA A 83 -14.84 7.85 20.26
C ALA A 83 -15.44 7.55 21.65
N LEU A 84 -16.09 6.40 21.82
CA LEU A 84 -16.63 5.97 23.11
C LEU A 84 -15.52 5.73 24.15
N MET A 85 -14.45 5.02 23.77
CA MET A 85 -13.33 4.73 24.66
C MET A 85 -12.60 5.99 25.11
N SER A 86 -12.35 6.92 24.19
CA SER A 86 -11.72 8.21 24.49
C SER A 86 -12.61 9.09 25.37
N GLY A 87 -13.90 9.20 25.04
CA GLY A 87 -14.90 9.90 25.86
C GLY A 87 -14.99 9.34 27.28
N TRP A 88 -15.04 8.02 27.43
CA TRP A 88 -15.10 7.35 28.73
C TRP A 88 -13.82 7.56 29.55
N MET A 89 -12.65 7.48 28.93
CA MET A 89 -11.38 7.76 29.61
C MET A 89 -11.30 9.20 30.14
N ILE A 90 -11.71 10.18 29.34
CA ILE A 90 -11.74 11.59 29.75
C ILE A 90 -12.73 11.79 30.90
N TYR A 91 -13.95 11.25 30.76
CA TYR A 91 -14.97 11.32 31.81
C TYR A 91 -14.48 10.72 33.13
N LYS A 92 -13.90 9.52 33.10
CA LYS A 92 -13.38 8.83 34.29
C LYS A 92 -12.21 9.60 34.92
N LYS A 93 -11.34 10.20 34.11
CA LYS A 93 -10.24 11.05 34.59
C LYS A 93 -10.77 12.30 35.30
N TRP A 94 -11.78 12.94 34.74
CA TRP A 94 -12.42 14.09 35.37
C TRP A 94 -13.15 13.73 36.66
N GLN A 95 -13.88 12.61 36.68
CA GLN A 95 -14.54 12.12 37.89
C GLN A 95 -13.52 11.81 39.01
N ARG A 96 -12.39 11.18 38.68
CA ARG A 96 -11.31 10.91 39.64
C ARG A 96 -10.70 12.19 40.20
N TYR A 97 -10.46 13.19 39.34
CA TYR A 97 -9.97 14.50 39.76
C TYR A 97 -10.97 15.20 40.71
N ASN A 98 -12.26 15.18 40.38
CA ASN A 98 -13.29 15.80 41.22
C ASN A 98 -13.43 15.09 42.58
N ARG A 99 -13.36 13.75 42.62
CA ARG A 99 -13.36 12.97 43.87
C ARG A 99 -12.16 13.31 44.76
N GLN A 100 -10.95 13.41 44.19
CA GLN A 100 -9.75 13.82 44.95
C GLN A 100 -9.86 15.25 45.48
N LYS A 101 -10.42 16.17 44.69
CA LYS A 101 -10.67 17.56 45.10
C LYS A 101 -11.65 17.63 46.28
N GLN A 102 -12.73 16.85 46.25
CA GLN A 102 -13.69 16.77 47.34
C GLN A 102 -13.10 16.14 48.61
N GLN A 103 -12.30 15.08 48.48
CA GLN A 103 -11.60 14.47 49.63
C GLN A 103 -10.62 15.43 50.29
N ARG A 104 -9.79 16.16 49.52
CA ARG A 104 -8.87 17.18 50.07
C ARG A 104 -9.61 18.29 50.82
N ARG A 105 -10.77 18.73 50.32
CA ARG A 105 -11.62 19.72 51.02
C ARG A 105 -12.18 19.18 52.34
N ARG A 106 -12.63 17.92 52.39
CA ARG A 106 -13.12 17.28 53.62
C ARG A 106 -12.01 17.10 54.66
N SER A 107 -10.80 16.71 54.25
CA SER A 107 -9.65 16.55 55.16
C SER A 107 -9.20 17.89 55.75
N ARG A 108 -9.22 18.98 54.97
CA ARG A 108 -8.93 20.33 55.49
C ARG A 108 -9.96 20.78 56.53
N ARG A 109 -11.26 20.57 56.28
CA ARG A 109 -12.32 20.90 57.25
C ARG A 109 -12.21 20.10 58.56
N LYS A 110 -11.79 18.83 58.49
CA LYS A 110 -11.56 18.01 59.70
C LYS A 110 -10.33 18.44 60.51
N LYS A 111 -9.28 19.00 59.87
CA LYS A 111 -8.12 19.58 60.57
C LYS A 111 -8.46 20.90 61.27
N VAL A 112 -9.24 21.78 60.63
CA VAL A 112 -9.65 23.07 61.23
C VAL A 112 -10.57 22.90 62.45
N ARG A 113 -11.33 21.80 62.52
CA ARG A 113 -12.23 21.51 63.66
C ARG A 113 -11.54 20.82 64.85
N ARG A 114 -10.26 20.46 64.73
CA ARG A 114 -9.48 19.71 65.73
C ARG A 114 -8.39 20.55 66.41
N ASN A 115 -8.19 21.78 65.95
CA ASN A 115 -7.48 22.84 66.67
C ASN A 115 -8.53 23.79 67.26
#